data_AF-A0A6A6BSK0-F1
#
_entry.id   AF-A0A6A6BSK0-F1
#
_cell.length_a   1.000
_cell.length_b   1.000
_cell.length_c   1.000
_cell.angle_alpha   90.00
_cell.angle_beta   90.00
_cell.angle_gamma   90.00
#
_symmetry.space_group_name_H-M   'P 1'
#
loop_
_entity.id
_entity.type
_entity.pdbx_description
1 polymer ?
#
loop_
_entity_poly.entity_id
_entity_poly.type
_entity_poly.pdbx_seq_one_letter_code
_entity_poly.pdbx_strand_id
1 'polypeptide(L)'
;MAGKSFSKGLGLLLLFLFSFLLAQSHGHPTSGVSNELEKRTLDPPLPDVKLARTHLKKPGPGKSIFWSAGAIGAASDYAAKNKHVMLGECDDGSGWANFEGGPFEEYVNNFCDDKPTWTDDEMVQAKGHISQAYAENAEGEVIVILPKKINAAELKTSIWERYELPALKKNTAVTKISVFDVDNVNEAPTGKPNREISKSS
;
A
#
# COMPACT_ATOMS: atom_id res chain seq x y z
N MET A 1 9.63 61.45 50.65
CA MET A 1 8.99 60.14 50.39
C MET A 1 9.51 59.62 49.06
N ALA A 2 10.56 58.81 49.09
CA ALA A 2 11.14 58.18 47.91
C ALA A 2 10.99 56.67 48.06
N GLY A 3 10.23 56.05 47.16
CA GLY A 3 10.00 54.63 47.18
C GLY A 3 9.22 54.22 45.95
N LYS A 4 9.92 53.56 45.02
CA LYS A 4 9.42 52.56 44.05
C LYS A 4 10.41 52.47 42.87
N SER A 5 11.45 51.65 43.00
CA SER A 5 12.14 51.11 41.82
C SER A 5 12.89 49.81 42.09
N PHE A 6 12.33 48.89 42.89
CA PHE A 6 13.01 47.61 43.20
C PHE A 6 12.25 46.36 42.76
N SER A 7 11.05 46.48 42.15
CA SER A 7 10.21 45.30 41.87
C SER A 7 10.31 44.74 40.44
N LYS A 8 10.95 45.47 39.49
CA LYS A 8 11.02 45.03 38.07
C LYS A 8 12.16 44.07 37.78
N GLY A 9 13.27 44.13 38.52
CA GLY A 9 14.43 43.24 38.33
C GLY A 9 14.20 41.83 38.86
N LEU A 10 13.48 41.69 39.98
CA LEU A 10 13.24 40.40 40.62
C LEU A 10 12.31 39.50 39.79
N GLY A 11 11.31 40.09 39.11
CA GLY A 11 10.41 39.34 38.22
C GLY A 11 11.10 38.78 36.98
N LEU A 12 12.05 39.53 36.42
CA LEU A 12 12.83 39.06 35.26
C LEU A 12 13.81 37.94 35.64
N LEU A 13 14.42 38.02 36.83
CA LEU A 13 15.30 36.99 37.37
C LEU A 13 14.56 35.66 37.62
N LEU A 14 13.32 35.73 38.16
CA LEU A 14 12.48 34.56 38.40
C LEU A 14 12.02 33.89 37.09
N LEU A 15 11.73 34.66 36.03
CA LEU A 15 11.41 34.12 34.70
C LEU A 15 12.62 33.45 34.04
N PHE A 16 13.83 33.96 34.25
CA PHE A 16 15.07 33.33 33.77
C PHE A 16 15.37 32.02 34.49
N LEU A 17 15.18 31.96 35.81
CA LEU A 17 15.36 30.73 36.60
C LEU A 17 14.34 29.64 36.23
N PHE A 18 13.09 30.02 35.96
CA PHE A 18 12.07 29.07 35.51
C PHE A 18 12.37 28.48 34.12
N SER A 19 12.90 29.29 33.21
CA SER A 19 13.33 28.84 31.87
C SER A 19 14.55 27.91 31.92
N PHE A 20 15.47 28.14 32.86
CA PHE A 20 16.66 27.30 33.03
C PHE A 20 16.35 25.93 33.67
N LEU A 21 15.30 25.85 34.51
CA LEU A 21 14.83 24.58 35.09
C LEU A 21 14.08 23.69 34.08
N LEU A 22 13.44 24.27 33.07
CA LEU A 22 12.81 23.49 31.99
C LEU A 22 13.82 22.94 30.97
N ALA A 23 14.96 23.61 30.78
CA ALA A 23 16.02 23.17 29.87
C ALA A 23 16.83 21.96 30.37
N GLN A 24 16.73 21.61 31.66
CA GLN A 24 17.37 20.42 32.26
C GLN A 24 16.52 19.14 32.16
N SER A 25 15.34 19.20 31.55
CA SER A 25 14.47 18.01 31.35
C SER A 25 14.75 17.21 30.07
N HIS A 26 15.65 17.68 29.21
CA HIS A 26 16.00 17.00 27.96
C HIS A 26 17.40 16.39 28.04
N GLY A 27 17.44 15.13 28.48
CA GLY A 27 18.66 14.36 28.47
C GLY A 27 18.59 13.11 29.34
N HIS A 28 17.48 12.36 29.31
CA HIS A 28 17.64 10.92 29.55
C HIS A 28 18.30 10.35 28.30
N PRO A 29 19.54 9.83 28.37
CA PRO A 29 19.88 8.80 27.42
C PRO A 29 19.01 7.62 27.81
N THR A 30 17.97 7.34 27.04
CA THR A 30 17.47 5.96 26.91
C THR A 30 18.57 5.17 26.20
N SER A 31 19.68 4.97 26.91
CA SER A 31 20.67 3.95 26.63
C SER A 31 19.97 2.62 26.88
N GLY A 32 19.35 2.08 25.84
CA GLY A 32 18.69 0.78 25.89
C GLY A 32 17.35 0.70 25.20
N VAL A 33 17.19 1.29 24.00
CA VAL A 33 16.45 0.51 23.00
C VAL A 33 17.46 -0.53 22.55
N SER A 34 17.43 -1.67 23.24
CA SER A 34 18.06 -2.86 22.70
C SER A 34 17.56 -2.97 21.26
N ASN A 35 18.48 -3.08 20.30
CA ASN A 35 18.17 -3.61 18.98
C ASN A 35 17.87 -5.12 19.09
N GLU A 36 17.12 -5.55 20.12
CA GLU A 36 16.39 -6.79 20.02
C GLU A 36 15.21 -6.44 19.12
N LEU A 37 15.42 -6.65 17.81
CA LEU A 37 14.38 -7.20 16.96
C LEU A 37 13.92 -8.49 17.66
N GLU A 38 13.08 -8.36 18.69
CA GLU A 38 12.25 -9.46 19.13
C GLU A 38 11.50 -9.88 17.87
N LYS A 39 11.85 -11.05 17.37
CA LYS A 39 11.18 -11.67 16.25
C LYS A 39 9.76 -11.99 16.74
N ARG A 40 8.90 -10.97 16.76
CA ARG A 40 7.51 -11.14 17.14
C ARG A 40 6.87 -12.09 16.13
N THR A 41 6.12 -13.05 16.64
CA THR A 41 5.32 -13.91 15.76
C THR A 41 4.22 -13.04 15.17
N LEU A 42 4.08 -13.05 13.84
CA LEU A 42 3.03 -12.29 13.16
C LEU A 42 1.68 -12.90 13.50
N ASP A 43 0.79 -12.06 14.03
CA ASP A 43 -0.57 -12.43 14.37
C ASP A 43 -1.52 -11.31 13.89
N PRO A 44 -2.32 -11.53 12.84
CA PRO A 44 -2.40 -12.77 12.05
C PRO A 44 -1.13 -13.05 11.24
N PRO A 45 -0.88 -14.28 10.75
CA PRO A 45 0.22 -14.55 9.83
C PRO A 45 0.00 -13.81 8.50
N LEU A 46 1.07 -13.26 7.92
CA LEU A 46 0.99 -12.70 6.57
C LEU A 46 0.56 -13.79 5.58
N PRO A 47 -0.45 -13.53 4.72
CA PRO A 47 -0.86 -14.51 3.73
C PRO A 47 0.28 -14.77 2.76
N ASP A 48 0.58 -16.03 2.47
CA ASP A 48 1.49 -16.35 1.36
C ASP A 48 0.75 -16.30 0.02
N VAL A 49 1.50 -16.14 -1.08
CA VAL A 49 0.93 -16.01 -2.43
C VAL A 49 0.17 -17.27 -2.84
N LYS A 50 0.63 -18.46 -2.43
CA LYS A 50 0.00 -19.74 -2.83
C LYS A 50 -1.36 -19.89 -2.16
N LEU A 51 -1.48 -19.55 -0.88
CA LEU A 51 -2.71 -19.52 -0.13
C LEU A 51 -3.65 -18.44 -0.67
N ALA A 52 -3.14 -17.24 -0.93
CA ALA A 52 -3.93 -16.18 -1.55
C ALA A 52 -4.57 -16.63 -2.87
N ARG A 53 -3.83 -17.37 -3.72
CA ARG A 53 -4.37 -17.89 -4.98
C ARG A 53 -5.54 -18.84 -4.83
N THR A 54 -5.66 -19.58 -3.72
CA THR A 54 -6.79 -20.50 -3.51
C THR A 54 -8.09 -19.76 -3.20
N HIS A 55 -8.01 -18.50 -2.78
CA HIS A 55 -9.14 -17.63 -2.47
C HIS A 55 -9.50 -16.66 -3.60
N LEU A 56 -8.85 -16.79 -4.76
CA LEU A 56 -9.10 -15.96 -5.93
C LEU A 56 -9.66 -16.79 -7.09
N LYS A 57 -10.86 -16.45 -7.54
CA LYS A 57 -11.43 -16.92 -8.80
C LYS A 57 -10.54 -16.46 -9.95
N LYS A 58 -10.47 -17.26 -11.02
CA LYS A 58 -9.73 -16.90 -12.23
C LYS A 58 -10.59 -16.00 -13.12
N PRO A 59 -10.08 -14.84 -13.59
CA PRO A 59 -10.83 -13.91 -14.45
C PRO A 59 -11.09 -14.44 -15.87
N GLY A 60 -10.33 -15.46 -16.30
CA GLY A 60 -10.37 -16.03 -17.64
C GLY A 60 -9.35 -15.36 -18.60
N PRO A 61 -9.02 -16.01 -19.72
CA PRO A 61 -8.00 -15.50 -20.65
C PRO A 61 -8.37 -14.15 -21.25
N GLY A 62 -7.42 -13.20 -21.25
CA GLY A 62 -7.60 -11.88 -21.83
C GLY A 62 -8.46 -10.93 -20.99
N LYS A 63 -8.81 -11.32 -19.75
CA LYS A 63 -9.77 -10.59 -18.92
C LYS A 63 -9.17 -9.80 -17.78
N SER A 64 -7.96 -10.08 -17.35
CA SER A 64 -7.33 -9.37 -16.24
C SER A 64 -7.03 -7.91 -16.59
N ILE A 65 -7.42 -7.02 -15.69
CA ILE A 65 -7.00 -5.61 -15.69
C ILE A 65 -6.30 -5.24 -14.38
N PHE A 66 -5.30 -4.37 -14.48
CA PHE A 66 -4.49 -3.83 -13.39
C PHE A 66 -4.46 -2.30 -13.47
N TRP A 67 -4.15 -1.65 -12.35
CA TRP A 67 -4.02 -0.20 -12.28
C TRP A 67 -3.07 0.22 -11.16
N SER A 68 -2.60 1.46 -11.20
CA SER A 68 -1.78 2.04 -10.12
C SER A 68 -1.98 3.56 -10.02
N ALA A 69 -1.45 4.16 -8.96
CA ALA A 69 -1.39 5.61 -8.73
C ALA A 69 -2.74 6.35 -8.97
N GLY A 70 -3.80 5.83 -8.35
CA GLY A 70 -5.12 6.46 -8.39
C GLY A 70 -5.93 6.24 -9.67
N ALA A 71 -5.42 5.49 -10.65
CA ALA A 71 -6.14 5.18 -11.89
C ALA A 71 -7.30 4.17 -11.75
N ILE A 72 -7.81 3.96 -10.52
CA ILE A 72 -8.90 3.01 -10.25
C ILE A 72 -10.19 3.40 -10.96
N GLY A 73 -10.51 4.68 -11.07
CA GLY A 73 -11.72 5.16 -11.75
C GLY A 73 -11.69 4.81 -13.24
N ALA A 74 -10.60 5.16 -13.93
CA ALA A 74 -10.38 4.80 -15.32
C ALA A 74 -10.37 3.27 -15.55
N ALA A 75 -9.76 2.51 -14.64
CA ALA A 75 -9.73 1.04 -14.70
C ALA A 75 -11.10 0.42 -14.53
N SER A 76 -11.87 0.86 -13.54
CA SER A 76 -13.23 0.41 -13.30
C SER A 76 -14.13 0.68 -14.51
N ASP A 77 -14.10 1.90 -15.04
CA ASP A 77 -14.89 2.27 -16.21
C ASP A 77 -14.50 1.46 -17.45
N TYR A 78 -13.19 1.24 -17.66
CA TYR A 78 -12.72 0.43 -18.78
C TYR A 78 -13.12 -1.04 -18.63
N ALA A 79 -13.03 -1.57 -17.40
CA ALA A 79 -13.39 -2.94 -17.08
C ALA A 79 -14.87 -3.20 -17.36
N ALA A 80 -15.75 -2.31 -16.88
CA ALA A 80 -17.19 -2.40 -17.12
C ALA A 80 -17.53 -2.36 -18.62
N LYS A 81 -16.90 -1.47 -19.39
CA LYS A 81 -17.16 -1.32 -20.84
C LYS A 81 -16.67 -2.50 -21.67
N ASN A 82 -15.53 -3.09 -21.31
CA ASN A 82 -14.85 -4.11 -22.11
C ASN A 82 -14.94 -5.52 -21.50
N LYS A 83 -15.68 -5.67 -20.39
CA LYS A 83 -15.82 -6.92 -19.63
C LYS A 83 -14.47 -7.48 -19.21
N HIS A 84 -13.58 -6.61 -18.70
CA HIS A 84 -12.41 -7.06 -17.92
C HIS A 84 -12.82 -7.27 -16.47
N VAL A 85 -11.99 -7.97 -15.73
CA VAL A 85 -12.22 -8.36 -14.34
C VAL A 85 -11.11 -7.74 -13.51
N MET A 86 -11.46 -6.98 -12.49
CA MET A 86 -10.54 -6.42 -11.50
C MET A 86 -10.31 -7.41 -10.36
N LEU A 87 -9.29 -7.17 -9.53
CA LEU A 87 -8.97 -8.02 -8.38
C LEU A 87 -10.20 -8.30 -7.50
N GLY A 88 -10.94 -7.27 -7.08
CA GLY A 88 -12.11 -7.44 -6.20
C GLY A 88 -13.24 -8.30 -6.77
N GLU A 89 -13.35 -8.39 -8.10
CA GLU A 89 -14.34 -9.26 -8.77
C GLU A 89 -13.91 -10.73 -8.78
N CYS A 90 -12.66 -11.01 -8.43
CA CYS A 90 -12.12 -12.36 -8.28
C CYS A 90 -12.37 -12.96 -6.89
N ASP A 91 -13.09 -12.29 -5.99
CA ASP A 91 -13.36 -12.83 -4.67
C ASP A 91 -14.18 -14.13 -4.73
N ASP A 92 -13.78 -15.15 -3.97
CA ASP A 92 -14.50 -16.43 -3.88
C ASP A 92 -15.67 -16.41 -2.88
N GLY A 93 -15.86 -15.31 -2.15
CA GLY A 93 -16.79 -15.17 -1.03
C GLY A 93 -16.08 -15.10 0.33
N SER A 94 -14.75 -15.31 0.37
CA SER A 94 -13.95 -15.21 1.60
C SER A 94 -13.49 -13.79 1.94
N GLY A 95 -13.71 -12.80 1.06
CA GLY A 95 -13.33 -11.40 1.29
C GLY A 95 -11.83 -11.10 1.09
N TRP A 96 -11.02 -12.07 0.65
CA TRP A 96 -9.59 -11.89 0.44
C TRP A 96 -9.28 -10.88 -0.67
N ALA A 97 -10.04 -10.92 -1.77
CA ALA A 97 -9.77 -10.05 -2.92
C ALA A 97 -10.12 -8.59 -2.65
N ASN A 98 -11.03 -8.37 -1.70
CA ASN A 98 -11.45 -7.04 -1.25
C ASN A 98 -10.68 -6.55 -0.01
N PHE A 99 -9.77 -7.38 0.53
CA PHE A 99 -9.02 -7.11 1.77
C PHE A 99 -9.91 -6.93 3.00
N GLU A 100 -11.05 -7.62 3.03
CA GLU A 100 -12.07 -7.52 4.08
C GLU A 100 -12.25 -8.81 4.88
N GLY A 101 -11.65 -9.92 4.40
CA GLY A 101 -11.79 -11.23 5.04
C GLY A 101 -10.45 -11.92 5.33
N GLY A 102 -10.54 -13.09 5.95
CA GLY A 102 -9.37 -13.88 6.36
C GLY A 102 -8.42 -13.08 7.25
N PRO A 103 -7.11 -13.02 6.92
CA PRO A 103 -6.15 -12.35 7.79
C PRO A 103 -6.33 -10.82 7.82
N PHE A 104 -7.06 -10.22 6.87
CA PHE A 104 -7.39 -8.79 6.93
C PHE A 104 -8.47 -8.49 7.98
N GLU A 105 -9.47 -9.36 8.11
CA GLU A 105 -10.49 -9.26 9.15
C GLU A 105 -9.87 -9.43 10.54
N GLU A 106 -9.00 -10.44 10.70
CA GLU A 106 -8.25 -10.67 11.95
C GLU A 106 -7.34 -9.48 12.29
N TYR A 107 -6.68 -8.88 11.29
CA TYR A 107 -5.90 -7.65 11.47
C TYR A 107 -6.77 -6.52 12.03
N VAL A 108 -7.95 -6.27 11.44
CA VAL A 108 -8.86 -5.19 11.86
C VAL A 108 -9.34 -5.43 13.29
N ASN A 109 -9.73 -6.67 13.61
CA ASN A 109 -10.18 -7.03 14.96
C ASN A 109 -9.06 -6.81 15.99
N ASN A 110 -7.84 -7.26 15.71
CA ASN A 110 -6.71 -7.03 16.61
C ASN A 110 -6.38 -5.54 16.76
N PHE A 111 -6.42 -4.78 15.67
CA PHE A 111 -6.19 -3.33 15.69
C PHE A 111 -7.23 -2.61 16.56
N CYS A 112 -8.51 -2.95 16.40
CA CYS A 112 -9.61 -2.35 17.17
C CYS A 112 -9.58 -2.73 18.66
N ASP A 113 -9.05 -3.91 18.99
CA ASP A 113 -8.91 -4.40 20.36
C ASP A 113 -7.61 -3.94 21.04
N ASP A 114 -6.84 -3.04 20.42
CA ASP A 114 -5.50 -2.63 20.87
C ASP A 114 -4.53 -3.81 21.09
N LYS A 115 -4.71 -4.90 20.34
CA LYS A 115 -3.83 -6.07 20.35
C LYS A 115 -2.68 -5.88 19.36
N PRO A 116 -1.50 -6.49 19.61
CA PRO A 116 -0.43 -6.54 18.63
C PRO A 116 -0.94 -7.08 17.29
N THR A 117 -0.63 -6.37 16.21
CA THR A 117 -1.07 -6.72 14.85
C THR A 117 -0.05 -6.25 13.82
N TRP A 118 -0.42 -6.23 12.53
CA TRP A 118 0.48 -5.80 11.47
C TRP A 118 0.89 -4.32 11.57
N THR A 119 2.11 -4.04 11.13
CA THR A 119 2.53 -2.68 10.77
C THR A 119 1.95 -2.27 9.42
N ASP A 120 2.05 -0.98 9.08
CA ASP A 120 1.67 -0.47 7.76
C ASP A 120 2.43 -1.17 6.62
N ASP A 121 3.72 -1.46 6.82
CA ASP A 121 4.55 -2.16 5.84
C ASP A 121 4.09 -3.61 5.64
N GLU A 122 3.72 -4.29 6.73
CA GLU A 122 3.18 -5.65 6.69
C GLU A 122 1.80 -5.68 6.04
N MET A 123 0.95 -4.67 6.29
CA MET A 123 -0.32 -4.49 5.58
C MET A 123 -0.11 -4.32 4.06
N VAL A 124 0.86 -3.50 3.66
CA VAL A 124 1.23 -3.34 2.24
C VAL A 124 1.75 -4.66 1.67
N GLN A 125 2.54 -5.42 2.43
CA GLN A 125 3.02 -6.73 2.00
C GLN A 125 1.88 -7.74 1.84
N ALA A 126 0.93 -7.80 2.77
CA ALA A 126 -0.24 -8.66 2.69
C ALA A 126 -1.04 -8.36 1.42
N LYS A 127 -1.40 -7.09 1.18
CA LYS A 127 -2.07 -6.65 -0.04
C LYS A 127 -1.27 -6.99 -1.30
N GLY A 128 0.05 -6.79 -1.24
CA GLY A 128 0.97 -7.16 -2.30
C GLY A 128 0.93 -8.64 -2.67
N HIS A 129 0.86 -9.54 -1.68
CA HIS A 129 0.77 -10.98 -1.94
C HIS A 129 -0.56 -11.38 -2.58
N ILE A 130 -1.68 -10.75 -2.21
CA ILE A 130 -2.98 -10.98 -2.86
C ILE A 130 -2.94 -10.48 -4.31
N SER A 131 -2.43 -9.27 -4.54
CA SER A 131 -2.24 -8.72 -5.89
C SER A 131 -1.30 -9.56 -6.75
N GLN A 132 -0.23 -10.10 -6.16
CA GLN A 132 0.67 -11.05 -6.84
C GLN A 132 -0.07 -12.33 -7.23
N ALA A 133 -0.88 -12.88 -6.33
CA ALA A 133 -1.68 -14.08 -6.58
C ALA A 133 -2.65 -13.88 -7.76
N TYR A 134 -3.26 -12.69 -7.85
CA TYR A 134 -4.10 -12.31 -8.99
C TYR A 134 -3.30 -12.21 -10.30
N ALA A 135 -2.09 -11.62 -10.27
CA ALA A 135 -1.18 -11.60 -11.42
C ALA A 135 -0.73 -13.00 -11.87
N GLU A 136 -0.54 -13.94 -10.94
CA GLU A 136 -0.21 -15.34 -11.25
C GLU A 136 -1.40 -16.14 -11.81
N ASN A 137 -2.63 -15.67 -11.59
CA ASN A 137 -3.85 -16.26 -12.14
C ASN A 137 -4.25 -15.64 -13.49
N ALA A 138 -3.58 -14.58 -13.93
CA ALA A 138 -3.83 -13.95 -15.22
C ALA A 138 -3.39 -14.83 -16.40
N GLU A 139 -4.14 -14.80 -17.48
CA GLU A 139 -3.88 -15.57 -18.70
C GLU A 139 -4.17 -14.69 -19.93
N GLY A 140 -3.45 -14.89 -21.04
CA GLY A 140 -3.61 -14.11 -22.26
C GLY A 140 -3.06 -12.68 -22.18
N GLU A 141 -3.69 -11.75 -22.90
CA GLU A 141 -3.34 -10.32 -22.81
C GLU A 141 -3.90 -9.71 -21.53
N VAL A 142 -3.06 -8.99 -20.79
CA VAL A 142 -3.49 -8.22 -19.61
C VAL A 142 -3.48 -6.74 -19.94
N ILE A 143 -4.46 -6.01 -19.41
CA ILE A 143 -4.56 -4.56 -19.55
C ILE A 143 -4.06 -3.89 -18.28
N VAL A 144 -3.30 -2.81 -18.43
CA VAL A 144 -2.79 -2.01 -17.31
C VAL A 144 -3.14 -0.55 -17.57
N ILE A 145 -3.73 0.13 -16.59
CA ILE A 145 -4.02 1.57 -16.67
C ILE A 145 -3.14 2.32 -15.69
N LEU A 146 -2.33 3.24 -16.20
CA LEU A 146 -1.40 4.04 -15.42
C LEU A 146 -1.61 5.52 -15.72
N PRO A 147 -1.43 6.44 -14.75
CA PRO A 147 -1.38 7.86 -15.07
C PRO A 147 -0.12 8.15 -15.89
N LYS A 148 -0.28 8.97 -16.95
CA LYS A 148 0.81 9.40 -17.82
C LYS A 148 1.88 10.21 -17.07
N LYS A 149 1.45 10.98 -16.07
CA LYS A 149 2.31 11.72 -15.16
C LYS A 149 2.28 11.04 -13.81
N ILE A 150 3.21 10.11 -13.61
CA ILE A 150 3.43 9.44 -12.34
C ILE A 150 4.79 9.81 -11.78
N ASN A 151 4.86 10.04 -10.48
CA ASN A 151 6.15 10.22 -9.82
C ASN A 151 6.90 8.87 -9.83
N ALA A 152 8.12 8.84 -10.37
CA ALA A 152 8.91 7.61 -10.46
C ALA A 152 9.21 6.99 -9.08
N ALA A 153 9.33 7.80 -8.02
CA ALA A 153 9.52 7.30 -6.66
C ALA A 153 8.25 6.62 -6.12
N GLU A 154 7.08 7.20 -6.39
CA GLU A 154 5.77 6.63 -6.02
C GLU A 154 5.50 5.32 -6.76
N LEU A 155 5.81 5.29 -8.07
CA LEU A 155 5.64 4.08 -8.86
C LEU A 155 6.49 2.93 -8.33
N LYS A 156 7.76 3.19 -7.97
CA LYS A 156 8.69 2.18 -7.46
C LYS A 156 8.23 1.49 -6.17
N THR A 157 7.46 2.17 -5.33
CA THR A 157 6.95 1.60 -4.07
C THR A 157 5.54 1.04 -4.21
N SER A 158 4.89 1.21 -5.36
CA SER A 158 3.53 0.73 -5.62
C SER A 158 3.45 -0.80 -5.64
N ILE A 159 2.24 -1.32 -5.34
CA ILE A 159 1.93 -2.76 -5.45
C ILE A 159 2.19 -3.26 -6.88
N TRP A 160 1.87 -2.44 -7.88
CA TRP A 160 2.11 -2.73 -9.28
C TRP A 160 3.58 -3.08 -9.58
N GLU A 161 4.53 -2.20 -9.23
CA GLU A 161 5.96 -2.45 -9.51
C GLU A 161 6.55 -3.55 -8.62
N ARG A 162 6.13 -3.61 -7.35
CA ARG A 162 6.74 -4.53 -6.38
C ARG A 162 6.27 -5.97 -6.52
N TYR A 163 5.00 -6.18 -6.89
CA TYR A 163 4.36 -7.50 -6.81
C TYR A 163 3.74 -7.94 -8.14
N GLU A 164 2.92 -7.10 -8.78
CA GLU A 164 2.12 -7.49 -9.93
C GLU A 164 2.97 -7.61 -11.21
N LEU A 165 3.71 -6.58 -11.57
CA LEU A 165 4.52 -6.56 -12.79
C LEU A 165 5.59 -7.67 -12.81
N PRO A 166 6.36 -7.92 -11.73
CA PRO A 166 7.31 -9.03 -11.69
C PRO A 166 6.63 -10.40 -11.87
N ALA A 167 5.44 -10.61 -11.29
CA ALA A 167 4.70 -11.86 -11.44
C ALA A 167 4.16 -12.04 -12.86
N LEU A 168 3.59 -10.98 -13.46
CA LEU A 168 3.13 -11.00 -14.86
C LEU A 168 4.26 -11.32 -15.84
N LYS A 169 5.46 -10.78 -15.62
CA LYS A 169 6.64 -11.08 -16.45
C LYS A 169 7.04 -12.55 -16.39
N LYS A 170 6.94 -13.19 -15.22
CA LYS A 170 7.28 -14.61 -15.00
C LYS A 170 6.16 -15.57 -15.41
N ASN A 171 4.91 -15.12 -15.43
CA ASN A 171 3.74 -15.95 -15.72
C ASN A 171 3.69 -16.32 -17.21
N THR A 172 3.96 -17.58 -17.57
CA THR A 172 4.00 -18.06 -18.95
C THR A 172 2.64 -18.05 -19.66
N ALA A 173 1.52 -18.03 -18.92
CA ALA A 173 0.19 -17.96 -19.50
C ALA A 173 -0.17 -16.54 -19.98
N VAL A 174 0.52 -15.50 -19.49
CA VAL A 174 0.38 -14.13 -20.00
C VAL A 174 1.12 -14.00 -21.33
N THR A 175 0.40 -13.65 -22.38
CA THR A 175 0.99 -13.50 -23.72
C THR A 175 1.46 -12.07 -24.00
N LYS A 176 0.84 -11.08 -23.34
CA LYS A 176 1.09 -9.66 -23.59
C LYS A 176 0.68 -8.80 -22.40
N ILE A 177 1.43 -7.73 -22.12
CA ILE A 177 1.09 -6.71 -21.12
C ILE A 177 0.89 -5.37 -21.84
N SER A 178 -0.37 -5.00 -22.05
CA SER A 178 -0.78 -3.80 -22.77
C SER A 178 -1.11 -2.66 -21.82
N VAL A 179 -0.50 -1.50 -22.04
CA VAL A 179 -0.59 -0.36 -21.13
C VAL A 179 -1.35 0.80 -21.78
N PHE A 180 -2.25 1.40 -21.01
CA PHE A 180 -2.82 2.71 -21.28
C PHE A 180 -2.29 3.72 -20.27
N ASP A 181 -1.40 4.58 -20.71
CA ASP A 181 -1.04 5.81 -19.98
C ASP A 181 -2.16 6.86 -20.16
N VAL A 182 -2.88 7.22 -19.09
CA VAL A 182 -4.04 8.16 -19.11
C VAL A 182 -3.68 9.54 -18.57
N ASP A 183 -4.23 10.58 -19.19
CA ASP A 183 -4.11 11.96 -18.70
C ASP A 183 -5.14 12.25 -17.57
N ASN A 184 -6.32 11.63 -17.60
CA ASN A 184 -7.34 11.69 -16.54
C ASN A 184 -7.54 10.30 -15.90
N VAL A 185 -7.21 10.18 -14.61
CA VAL A 185 -7.31 8.93 -13.84
C VAL A 185 -8.74 8.48 -13.56
N ASN A 186 -9.74 9.31 -13.85
CA ASN A 186 -11.16 9.04 -13.64
C ASN A 186 -11.93 8.74 -14.93
N GLU A 187 -11.25 8.70 -16.08
CA GLU A 187 -11.90 8.45 -17.37
C GLU A 187 -11.25 7.24 -18.06
N ALA A 188 -12.08 6.29 -18.49
CA ALA A 188 -11.59 5.14 -19.26
C ALA A 188 -10.82 5.59 -20.51
N PRO A 189 -9.64 5.01 -20.79
CA PRO A 189 -8.92 5.29 -22.01
C PRO A 189 -9.75 4.87 -23.23
N THR A 190 -9.56 5.59 -24.33
CA THR A 190 -10.16 5.27 -25.63
C THR A 190 -9.09 4.82 -26.62
N GLY A 191 -9.49 4.03 -27.61
CA GLY A 191 -8.58 3.55 -28.65
C GLY A 191 -7.73 2.34 -28.21
N LYS A 192 -6.47 2.31 -28.67
CA LYS A 192 -5.54 1.19 -28.46
C LYS A 192 -4.53 1.51 -27.34
N PRO A 193 -3.98 0.48 -26.66
CA PRO A 193 -2.88 0.65 -25.72
C PRO A 193 -1.74 1.46 -26.34
N ASN A 194 -1.13 2.36 -25.56
CA ASN A 194 -0.08 3.26 -26.06
C ASN A 194 1.34 2.71 -25.88
N ARG A 195 1.52 1.67 -25.07
CA ARG A 195 2.76 0.89 -25.01
C ARG A 195 2.53 -0.54 -24.57
N GLU A 196 3.54 -1.37 -24.79
CA GLU A 196 3.60 -2.76 -24.35
C GLU A 196 4.80 -2.93 -23.43
N ILE A 197 4.65 -3.72 -22.38
CA ILE A 197 5.76 -4.09 -21.51
C ILE A 197 6.31 -5.45 -21.93
N SER A 198 7.58 -5.47 -22.36
CA SER A 198 8.27 -6.70 -22.71
C SER A 198 8.31 -7.66 -21.52
N LYS A 199 7.95 -8.92 -21.77
CA LYS A 199 8.26 -10.02 -20.86
C LYS A 199 9.77 -10.24 -20.88
N SER A 200 10.37 -10.40 -19.71
CA SER A 200 11.76 -10.81 -19.60
C SER A 200 11.90 -12.19 -20.22
N SER A 201 12.70 -12.29 -21.29
CA SER A 201 13.12 -13.54 -21.92
C SER A 201 13.95 -14.40 -20.97
#